data_AF-D7NFI7-F1
#
_entry.id   AF-D7NFI7-F1
#
_cell.length_a   1.000
_cell.length_b   1.000
_cell.length_c   1.000
_cell.angle_alpha   90.00
_cell.angle_beta   90.00
_cell.angle_gamma   90.00
#
_symmetry.space_group_name_H-M   'P 1'
#
loop_
_entity.id
_entity.type
_entity.pdbx_description
1 polymer ?
#
loop_
_entity_poly.entity_id
_entity_poly.type
_entity_poly.pdbx_seq_one_letter_code
_entity_poly.pdbx_strand_id
1 'polypeptide(L)'
;MEINNLIIDEDLIGYLSSKENINTFINFCIRERQSVEIKMSMKRVRTPSIAELEKRHIASDTLKPLSVDEVDNPNTPFCGKKIVITGQFDAFPKRDVLGKLLRLYGADINTAISKHTNIVIMGNAAGPKKKEKIKDLQGQGFPIEVFNEFQLLKTFDEYNIPYEKPNEDDFVILE
;
A
#
# COMPACT_ATOMS: atom_id res chain seq x y z
N MET A 1 46.94 4.20 4.02
CA MET A 1 45.53 4.08 4.45
C MET A 1 45.56 3.50 5.84
N GLU A 2 45.55 4.38 6.85
CA GLU A 2 45.58 3.98 8.24
C GLU A 2 44.24 3.35 8.62
N ILE A 3 44.33 2.13 9.13
CA ILE A 3 43.21 1.40 9.68
C ILE A 3 42.95 2.05 11.05
N ASN A 4 41.82 2.74 11.18
CA ASN A 4 41.36 3.28 12.45
C ASN A 4 41.16 2.13 13.44
N ASN A 5 42.18 1.87 14.25
CA ASN A 5 42.03 1.03 15.43
C ASN A 5 41.06 1.75 16.35
N LEU A 6 39.87 1.17 16.56
CA LEU A 6 39.01 1.55 17.66
C LEU A 6 39.85 1.43 18.94
N ILE A 7 40.12 2.57 19.57
CA ILE A 7 40.66 2.60 20.92
C ILE A 7 39.54 2.10 21.81
N ILE A 8 39.62 0.82 22.19
CA ILE A 8 38.71 0.23 23.15
C ILE A 8 39.28 0.62 24.52
N ASP A 9 38.57 1.47 25.25
CA ASP A 9 38.96 1.89 26.61
C ASP A 9 39.27 0.66 27.47
N GLU A 10 40.36 0.70 28.25
CA GLU A 10 40.78 -0.39 29.15
C GLU A 10 39.65 -0.84 30.08
N ASP A 11 38.76 0.10 30.45
CA ASP A 11 37.58 -0.15 31.27
C ASP A 11 36.55 -1.09 30.59
N LEU A 12 36.42 -1.03 29.26
CA LEU A 12 35.53 -1.91 28.51
C LEU A 12 36.10 -3.34 28.46
N ILE A 13 37.42 -3.47 28.33
CA ILE A 13 38.10 -4.77 28.38
C ILE A 13 37.92 -5.39 29.77
N GLY A 14 38.10 -4.61 30.84
CA GLY A 14 37.86 -5.05 32.22
C GLY A 14 36.42 -5.50 32.48
N TYR A 15 35.43 -4.73 31.98
CA TYR A 15 34.01 -5.07 32.09
C TYR A 15 33.65 -6.34 31.30
N LEU A 16 34.19 -6.48 30.09
CA LEU A 16 33.93 -7.64 29.24
C LEU A 16 34.67 -8.89 29.72
N SER A 17 35.82 -8.80 30.40
CA SER A 17 36.63 -9.96 30.83
C SER A 17 36.01 -10.85 31.91
N SER A 18 34.90 -10.46 32.53
CA SER A 18 34.14 -11.38 33.39
C SER A 18 33.44 -12.45 32.52
N LYS A 19 33.56 -13.74 32.89
CA LYS A 19 33.04 -14.85 32.05
C LYS A 19 31.53 -14.75 31.73
N GLU A 20 30.74 -14.14 32.61
CA GLU A 20 29.30 -13.91 32.40
C GLU A 20 29.04 -12.80 31.35
N ASN A 21 29.89 -11.77 31.31
CA ASN A 21 29.76 -10.67 30.37
C ASN A 21 30.22 -11.04 28.96
N ILE A 22 31.28 -11.85 28.80
CA ILE A 22 31.71 -12.38 27.49
C ILE A 22 30.59 -13.19 26.84
N ASN A 23 30.01 -14.14 27.58
CA ASN A 23 28.95 -15.00 27.06
C ASN A 23 27.70 -14.21 26.70
N THR A 24 27.34 -13.21 27.50
CA THR A 24 26.21 -12.31 27.24
C THR A 24 26.45 -11.48 25.98
N PHE A 25 27.66 -10.95 25.80
CA PHE A 25 28.04 -10.20 24.60
C PHE A 25 28.08 -11.07 23.34
N ILE A 26 28.64 -12.29 23.43
CA ILE A 26 28.62 -13.26 22.33
C ILE A 26 27.17 -13.60 21.94
N ASN A 27 26.30 -13.87 22.91
CA ASN A 27 24.89 -14.16 22.66
C ASN A 27 24.15 -12.96 22.04
N PHE A 28 24.46 -11.73 22.47
CA PHE A 28 23.94 -10.50 21.85
C PHE A 28 24.39 -10.38 20.39
N CYS A 29 25.68 -10.58 20.11
CA CYS A 29 26.22 -10.54 18.74
C CYS A 29 25.62 -11.63 17.83
N ILE A 30 25.41 -12.84 18.35
CA ILE A 30 24.77 -13.94 17.61
C ILE A 30 23.30 -13.59 17.32
N ARG A 31 22.56 -13.07 18.31
CA ARG A 31 21.16 -12.68 18.17
C ARG A 31 20.96 -11.53 17.17
N GLU A 32 21.83 -10.53 17.20
CA GLU A 32 21.79 -9.42 16.24
C GLU A 32 22.08 -9.91 14.81
N ARG A 33 23.08 -10.79 14.63
CA ARG A 33 23.36 -11.40 13.32
C ARG A 33 22.20 -12.25 12.81
N GLN A 34 21.63 -13.13 13.62
CA GLN A 34 20.48 -13.95 13.26
C GLN A 34 19.26 -13.08 12.91
N SER A 35 19.02 -11.99 13.64
CA SER A 35 17.92 -11.05 13.36
C SER A 35 18.10 -10.34 12.01
N VAL A 36 19.33 -9.99 11.64
CA VAL A 36 19.64 -9.41 10.32
C VAL A 36 19.46 -10.44 9.21
N GLU A 37 19.92 -11.68 9.38
CA GLU A 37 19.74 -12.76 8.40
C GLU A 37 18.26 -13.11 8.19
N ILE A 38 17.47 -13.20 9.27
CA ILE A 38 16.02 -13.41 9.20
C ILE A 38 15.33 -12.25 8.48
N LYS A 39 15.69 -10.99 8.79
CA LYS A 39 15.17 -9.82 8.08
C LYS A 39 15.54 -9.84 6.59
N MET A 40 16.76 -10.27 6.25
CA MET A 40 17.23 -10.37 4.86
C MET A 40 16.57 -11.52 4.10
N SER A 41 16.34 -12.68 4.72
CA SER A 41 15.64 -13.82 4.11
C SER A 41 14.16 -13.52 3.91
N MET A 42 13.50 -12.90 4.90
CA MET A 42 12.10 -12.45 4.77
C MET A 42 11.89 -11.39 3.67
N LYS A 43 12.92 -10.58 3.35
CA LYS A 43 12.84 -9.56 2.29
C LYS A 43 12.71 -10.19 0.89
N ARG A 44 13.34 -11.35 0.65
CA ARG A 44 13.27 -12.06 -0.64
C ARG A 44 11.93 -12.74 -0.90
N VAL A 45 11.24 -13.16 0.16
CA VAL A 45 9.94 -13.87 0.09
C VAL A 45 8.76 -12.92 -0.17
N ARG A 46 8.90 -11.63 0.10
CA ARG A 46 7.80 -10.64 0.02
C ARG A 46 7.75 -9.82 -1.28
N THR A 47 8.67 -10.00 -2.20
CA THR A 47 8.64 -9.28 -3.48
C THR A 47 7.57 -9.92 -4.39
N PRO A 48 6.48 -9.21 -4.74
CA PRO A 48 5.46 -9.74 -5.62
C PRO A 48 6.06 -10.08 -6.99
N SER A 49 5.52 -11.10 -7.66
CA SER A 49 5.95 -11.48 -9.01
C SER A 49 5.72 -10.34 -10.02
N ILE A 50 6.45 -10.36 -11.14
CA ILE A 50 6.32 -9.34 -12.19
C ILE A 50 4.87 -9.25 -12.69
N ALA A 51 4.19 -10.39 -12.85
CA ALA A 51 2.78 -10.46 -13.25
C ALA A 51 1.83 -9.83 -12.21
N GLU A 52 2.12 -9.95 -10.91
CA GLU A 52 1.33 -9.28 -9.87
C GLU A 52 1.54 -7.76 -9.87
N LEU A 53 2.74 -7.30 -10.23
CA LEU A 53 3.04 -5.86 -10.36
C LEU A 53 2.30 -5.25 -11.54
N GLU A 54 2.20 -5.96 -12.67
CA GLU A 54 1.43 -5.52 -13.84
C GLU A 54 -0.06 -5.36 -13.51
N LYS A 55 -0.67 -6.31 -12.77
CA LYS A 55 -2.07 -6.19 -12.32
C LYS A 55 -2.31 -4.99 -11.39
N ARG A 56 -1.27 -4.55 -10.67
CA ARG A 56 -1.33 -3.40 -9.75
C ARG A 56 -0.98 -2.07 -10.42
N HIS A 57 -0.46 -2.11 -11.65
CA HIS A 57 -0.07 -0.92 -12.38
C HIS A 57 -1.30 -0.13 -12.82
N ILE A 58 -1.33 1.16 -12.50
CA ILE A 58 -2.30 2.10 -13.08
C ILE A 58 -1.56 2.83 -14.19
N ALA A 59 -2.15 2.88 -15.39
CA ALA A 59 -1.55 3.58 -16.51
C ALA A 59 -1.41 5.08 -16.19
N SER A 60 -0.29 5.69 -16.60
CA SER A 60 -0.02 7.10 -16.32
C SER A 60 -1.09 8.05 -16.88
N ASP A 61 -1.78 7.63 -17.94
CA ASP A 61 -2.86 8.41 -18.55
C ASP A 61 -4.08 8.51 -17.64
N THR A 62 -4.34 7.48 -16.82
CA THR A 62 -5.43 7.44 -15.85
C THR A 62 -5.21 8.39 -14.65
N LEU A 63 -3.99 8.90 -14.46
CA LEU A 63 -3.64 9.82 -13.37
C LEU A 63 -3.93 11.29 -13.69
N LYS A 64 -4.24 11.62 -14.95
CA LYS A 64 -4.59 12.99 -15.33
C LYS A 64 -6.09 13.22 -15.11
N PRO A 65 -6.51 14.22 -14.33
CA PRO A 65 -7.93 14.54 -14.22
C PRO A 65 -8.49 14.87 -15.61
N LEU A 66 -9.66 14.33 -15.93
CA LEU A 66 -10.38 14.70 -17.16
C LEU A 66 -10.88 16.15 -17.03
N SER A 67 -10.97 16.85 -18.15
CA SER A 67 -11.63 18.16 -18.21
C SER A 67 -13.12 18.01 -17.87
N VAL A 68 -13.70 19.05 -17.27
CA VAL A 68 -15.10 19.07 -16.81
C VAL A 68 -16.10 18.72 -17.92
N ASP A 69 -15.72 18.93 -19.18
CA ASP A 69 -16.52 18.67 -20.38
C ASP A 69 -16.54 17.19 -20.81
N GLU A 70 -15.67 16.32 -20.26
CA GLU A 70 -15.58 14.88 -20.57
C GLU A 70 -16.14 13.99 -19.45
N VAL A 71 -16.78 14.58 -18.44
CA VAL A 71 -17.37 13.86 -17.30
C VAL A 71 -18.80 13.44 -17.66
N ASP A 72 -19.03 12.13 -17.80
CA ASP A 72 -20.34 11.59 -18.18
C ASP A 72 -21.44 11.94 -17.16
N ASN A 73 -21.09 12.02 -15.87
CA ASN A 73 -22.03 12.44 -14.82
C ASN A 73 -21.32 13.16 -13.65
N PRO A 74 -21.42 14.51 -13.55
CA PRO A 74 -20.82 15.27 -12.47
C PRO A 74 -21.57 15.13 -11.13
N ASN A 75 -22.79 14.57 -11.12
CA ASN A 75 -23.58 14.35 -9.90
C ASN A 75 -23.19 13.07 -9.16
N THR A 76 -21.90 12.71 -9.17
CA THR A 76 -21.40 11.56 -8.43
C THR A 76 -20.59 12.02 -7.21
N PRO A 77 -20.51 11.20 -6.14
CA PRO A 77 -19.74 11.56 -4.95
C PRO A 77 -18.22 11.58 -5.21
N PHE A 78 -17.79 11.14 -6.39
CA PHE A 78 -16.40 11.02 -6.81
C PHE A 78 -15.89 12.26 -7.56
N CYS A 79 -16.80 13.06 -8.13
CA CYS A 79 -16.44 14.22 -8.93
C CYS A 79 -15.67 15.27 -8.11
N GLY A 80 -14.46 15.62 -8.58
CA GLY A 80 -13.58 16.60 -7.92
C GLY A 80 -12.95 16.10 -6.61
N LYS A 81 -13.11 14.82 -6.25
CA LYS A 81 -12.49 14.22 -5.07
C LYS A 81 -11.17 13.55 -5.43
N LYS A 82 -10.19 13.65 -4.53
CA LYS A 82 -8.93 12.89 -4.64
C LYS A 82 -9.14 11.50 -4.06
N ILE A 83 -9.04 10.48 -4.92
CA ILE A 83 -9.30 9.10 -4.57
C ILE A 83 -8.01 8.28 -4.62
N VAL A 84 -7.81 7.43 -3.61
CA VAL A 84 -6.73 6.45 -3.61
C VAL A 84 -7.31 5.06 -3.56
N ILE A 85 -6.99 4.26 -4.56
CA ILE A 85 -7.35 2.84 -4.60
C ILE A 85 -6.28 2.04 -3.83
N THR A 86 -6.64 1.01 -3.08
CA THR A 86 -5.65 0.14 -2.41
C THR A 86 -6.19 -1.27 -2.19
N GLY A 87 -5.34 -2.29 -2.37
CA GLY A 87 -5.75 -3.68 -2.29
C GLY A 87 -6.09 -4.28 -3.66
N GLN A 88 -6.65 -5.49 -3.62
CA GLN A 88 -7.24 -6.23 -4.73
C GLN A 88 -8.76 -6.20 -4.58
N PHE A 89 -9.48 -6.15 -5.70
CA PHE A 89 -10.94 -6.14 -5.72
C PHE A 89 -11.39 -7.38 -6.46
N ASP A 90 -12.43 -8.03 -5.93
CA ASP A 90 -12.97 -9.24 -6.53
C ASP A 90 -13.83 -8.89 -7.74
N ALA A 91 -14.60 -7.79 -7.66
CA ALA A 91 -15.39 -7.23 -8.76
C ALA A 91 -14.53 -6.55 -9.84
N PHE A 92 -13.33 -6.08 -9.48
CA PHE A 92 -12.42 -5.39 -10.38
C PHE A 92 -10.99 -5.96 -10.27
N PRO A 93 -10.71 -7.13 -10.89
CA PRO A 93 -9.42 -7.79 -10.79
C PRO A 93 -8.27 -6.92 -11.33
N LYS A 94 -8.57 -6.05 -12.30
CA LYS A 94 -7.65 -5.03 -12.82
C LYS A 94 -7.94 -3.68 -12.18
N ARG A 95 -7.00 -3.22 -11.35
CA ARG A 95 -7.06 -1.91 -10.69
C ARG A 95 -7.18 -0.73 -11.66
N ASP A 96 -6.57 -0.85 -12.84
CA ASP A 96 -6.61 0.19 -13.88
C ASP A 96 -8.03 0.39 -14.45
N VAL A 97 -8.84 -0.68 -14.57
CA VAL A 97 -10.22 -0.59 -15.05
C VAL A 97 -11.07 0.22 -14.08
N LEU A 98 -10.97 -0.08 -12.78
CA LEU A 98 -11.64 0.70 -11.74
C LEU A 98 -11.17 2.16 -11.72
N GLY A 99 -9.86 2.39 -11.89
CA GLY A 99 -9.30 3.74 -11.98
C GLY A 99 -9.87 4.53 -13.16
N LYS A 100 -9.97 3.91 -14.34
CA LYS A 100 -10.55 4.51 -15.55
C LYS A 100 -12.02 4.85 -15.38
N LEU A 101 -12.79 3.94 -14.78
CA LEU A 101 -14.21 4.16 -14.49
C LEU A 101 -14.38 5.36 -13.57
N LEU A 102 -13.71 5.38 -12.41
CA LEU A 102 -13.80 6.49 -11.47
C LEU A 102 -13.34 7.82 -12.08
N ARG A 103 -12.31 7.78 -12.92
CA ARG A 103 -11.82 8.95 -13.67
C ARG A 103 -12.90 9.51 -14.59
N LEU A 104 -13.64 8.66 -15.31
CA LEU A 104 -14.76 9.06 -16.17
C LEU A 104 -15.86 9.83 -15.41
N TYR A 105 -16.02 9.52 -14.12
CA TYR A 105 -16.91 10.24 -13.20
C TYR A 105 -16.25 11.43 -12.48
N GLY A 106 -15.14 11.94 -13.01
CA GLY A 106 -14.48 13.15 -12.53
C GLY A 106 -13.62 12.96 -11.27
N ALA A 107 -13.27 11.72 -10.91
CA ALA A 107 -12.34 11.47 -9.81
C ALA A 107 -10.88 11.80 -10.19
N ASP A 108 -10.15 12.36 -9.22
CA ASP A 108 -8.69 12.54 -9.32
C ASP A 108 -7.99 11.36 -8.64
N ILE A 109 -7.52 10.41 -9.45
CA ILE A 109 -6.92 9.15 -8.99
C ILE A 109 -5.45 9.35 -8.62
N ASN A 110 -5.12 9.06 -7.36
CA ASN A 110 -3.77 9.09 -6.85
C ASN A 110 -3.29 7.70 -6.40
N THR A 111 -1.98 7.47 -6.51
CA THR A 111 -1.33 6.22 -6.09
C THR A 111 -0.94 6.22 -4.60
N ALA A 112 -0.75 7.42 -4.03
CA ALA A 112 -0.30 7.63 -2.67
C ALA A 112 -1.35 8.38 -1.83
N ILE A 113 -1.54 7.93 -0.59
CA ILE A 113 -2.40 8.61 0.39
C ILE A 113 -1.66 9.85 0.89
N SER A 114 -2.30 11.01 0.78
CA SER A 114 -1.78 12.32 1.16
C SER A 114 -2.80 13.06 2.04
N LYS A 115 -2.44 14.23 2.56
CA LYS A 115 -3.33 15.10 3.34
C LYS A 115 -4.53 15.61 2.54
N HIS A 116 -4.42 15.61 1.22
CA HIS A 116 -5.47 16.08 0.31
C HIS A 116 -6.37 14.94 -0.18
N THR A 117 -6.09 13.69 0.19
CA THR A 117 -6.92 12.55 -0.19
C THR A 117 -8.26 12.64 0.53
N ASN A 118 -9.37 12.61 -0.23
CA ASN A 118 -10.72 12.65 0.33
C ASN A 118 -11.28 11.24 0.55
N ILE A 119 -11.07 10.35 -0.42
CA ILE A 119 -11.66 9.02 -0.42
C ILE A 119 -10.56 7.97 -0.60
N VAL A 120 -10.59 6.92 0.20
CA VAL A 120 -9.73 5.75 0.06
C VAL A 120 -10.58 4.52 -0.18
N ILE A 121 -10.43 3.91 -1.34
CA ILE A 121 -11.12 2.67 -1.69
C ILE A 121 -10.23 1.51 -1.26
N MET A 122 -10.68 0.74 -0.28
CA MET A 122 -9.98 -0.42 0.25
C MET A 122 -10.60 -1.72 -0.26
N GLY A 123 -9.78 -2.49 -0.97
CA GLY A 123 -10.03 -3.88 -1.32
C GLY A 123 -9.30 -4.85 -0.39
N ASN A 124 -9.40 -6.14 -0.73
CA ASN A 124 -8.71 -7.23 -0.06
C ASN A 124 -7.18 -7.06 -0.10
N ALA A 125 -6.49 -7.59 0.91
CA ALA A 125 -5.03 -7.49 1.06
C ALA A 125 -4.44 -6.06 1.11
N ALA A 126 -5.20 -5.04 1.54
CA ALA A 126 -4.65 -3.71 1.79
C ALA A 126 -3.49 -3.76 2.81
N GLY A 127 -2.29 -3.35 2.38
CA GLY A 127 -1.07 -3.47 3.17
C GLY A 127 -1.10 -2.70 4.50
N PRO A 128 -0.46 -3.21 5.56
CA PRO A 128 -0.53 -2.64 6.92
C PRO A 128 -0.10 -1.18 6.97
N LYS A 129 0.95 -0.82 6.23
CA LYS A 129 1.46 0.56 6.13
C LYS A 129 0.42 1.57 5.64
N LYS A 130 -0.47 1.16 4.73
CA LYS A 130 -1.51 2.05 4.21
C LYS A 130 -2.65 2.20 5.21
N LYS A 131 -3.01 1.12 5.92
CA LYS A 131 -4.01 1.17 7.00
C LYS A 131 -3.57 2.08 8.14
N GLU A 132 -2.31 1.97 8.55
CA GLU A 132 -1.70 2.84 9.56
C GLU A 132 -1.73 4.30 9.11
N LYS A 133 -1.27 4.59 7.87
CA LYS A 133 -1.28 5.95 7.33
C LYS A 133 -2.67 6.59 7.27
N ILE A 134 -3.72 5.82 7.00
CA ILE A 134 -5.11 6.31 7.02
C ILE A 134 -5.49 6.70 8.46
N LYS A 135 -5.23 5.82 9.43
CA LYS A 135 -5.52 6.08 10.84
C LYS A 135 -4.76 7.31 11.36
N ASP A 136 -3.49 7.46 10.98
CA ASP A 136 -2.67 8.61 11.38
C ASP A 136 -3.23 9.93 10.84
N LEU A 137 -3.68 9.94 9.57
CA LEU A 137 -4.27 11.12 8.96
C LEU A 137 -5.66 11.43 9.53
N GLN A 138 -6.47 10.42 9.80
CA GLN A 138 -7.75 10.59 10.50
C GLN A 138 -7.53 11.14 11.91
N GLY A 139 -6.52 10.64 12.64
CA GLY A 139 -6.13 11.14 13.96
C GLY A 139 -5.62 12.59 13.95
N GLN A 140 -5.04 13.04 12.83
CA GLN A 140 -4.66 14.44 12.61
C GLN A 140 -5.85 15.36 12.25
N GLY A 141 -7.07 14.81 12.12
CA GLY A 141 -8.28 15.57 11.81
C GLY A 141 -8.55 15.76 10.32
N PHE A 142 -7.88 15.02 9.43
CA PHE A 142 -8.21 15.05 8.01
C PHE A 142 -9.46 14.21 7.73
N PRO A 143 -10.46 14.75 7.00
CA PRO A 143 -11.68 14.02 6.64
C PRO A 143 -11.37 13.05 5.51
N ILE A 144 -10.88 11.86 5.86
CA ILE A 144 -10.65 10.76 4.92
C ILE A 144 -11.75 9.73 5.08
N GLU A 145 -12.55 9.56 4.04
CA GLU A 145 -13.58 8.53 3.94
C GLU A 145 -12.99 7.23 3.40
N VAL A 146 -13.39 6.11 3.99
CA VAL A 146 -12.91 4.79 3.61
C VAL A 146 -14.07 4.00 3.03
N PHE A 147 -13.93 3.61 1.77
CA PHE A 147 -14.93 2.83 1.04
C PHE A 147 -14.44 1.41 0.87
N ASN A 148 -15.21 0.46 1.37
CA ASN A 148 -15.01 -0.95 1.04
C ASN A 148 -15.66 -1.26 -0.32
N GLU A 149 -15.29 -2.40 -0.90
CA GLU A 149 -15.84 -2.87 -2.18
C GLU A 149 -17.38 -2.90 -2.20
N PHE A 150 -18.02 -3.44 -1.15
CA PHE A 150 -19.49 -3.45 -1.04
C PHE A 150 -20.10 -2.04 -1.04
N GLN A 151 -19.47 -1.09 -0.33
CA GLN A 151 -19.94 0.30 -0.29
C GLN A 151 -19.75 0.99 -1.64
N LEU A 152 -18.65 0.69 -2.32
CA LEU A 152 -18.38 1.20 -3.66
C LEU A 152 -19.45 0.73 -4.65
N LEU A 153 -19.74 -0.58 -4.68
CA LEU A 153 -20.76 -1.15 -5.56
C LEU A 153 -22.16 -0.57 -5.27
N LYS A 154 -22.53 -0.47 -4.00
CA LYS A 154 -23.78 0.18 -3.60
C LYS A 154 -23.86 1.63 -4.10
N THR A 155 -22.75 2.36 -4.03
CA THR A 155 -22.68 3.73 -4.55
C THR A 155 -22.82 3.74 -6.08
N PHE A 156 -22.25 2.77 -6.78
CA PHE A 156 -22.44 2.68 -8.24
C PHE A 156 -23.89 2.42 -8.60
N ASP A 157 -24.57 1.52 -7.88
CA ASP A 157 -26.00 1.26 -8.07
C ASP A 157 -26.86 2.49 -7.75
N GLU A 158 -26.58 3.19 -6.65
CA GLU A 158 -27.33 4.37 -6.21
C GLU A 158 -27.24 5.54 -7.22
N TYR A 159 -26.07 5.71 -7.83
CA TYR A 159 -25.82 6.78 -8.80
C TYR A 159 -25.97 6.34 -10.27
N ASN A 160 -26.51 5.13 -10.51
CA ASN A 160 -26.66 4.52 -11.84
C ASN A 160 -25.38 4.58 -12.68
N ILE A 161 -24.24 4.32 -12.06
CA ILE A 161 -22.94 4.24 -12.72
C ILE A 161 -22.85 2.87 -13.41
N PRO A 162 -22.90 2.76 -14.75
CA PRO A 162 -22.67 1.51 -15.45
C PRO A 162 -21.29 0.94 -15.11
N TYR A 163 -21.27 -0.27 -14.57
CA TYR A 163 -20.06 -1.07 -14.41
C TYR A 163 -20.28 -2.43 -15.07
N GLU A 164 -19.27 -2.93 -15.78
CA GLU A 164 -19.29 -4.32 -16.25
C GLU A 164 -19.20 -5.22 -15.02
N LYS A 165 -20.27 -5.96 -14.74
CA LYS A 165 -20.21 -7.04 -13.75
C LYS A 165 -19.14 -8.02 -14.23
N PRO A 166 -18.20 -8.43 -13.36
CA PRO A 166 -17.19 -9.42 -13.76
C PRO A 166 -17.92 -10.66 -14.31
N ASN A 167 -17.53 -11.11 -15.50
CA ASN A 167 -18.02 -12.36 -16.06
C ASN A 167 -17.55 -13.50 -15.16
N GLU A 168 -18.43 -14.45 -14.83
CA GLU A 168 -18.08 -15.66 -14.04
C GLU A 168 -16.90 -16.44 -14.67
N ASP A 169 -16.67 -16.25 -15.98
CA ASP A 169 -15.61 -16.91 -16.76
C ASP A 169 -14.20 -16.30 -16.61
N ASP A 170 -14.03 -15.13 -15.97
CA ASP A 170 -12.68 -14.54 -15.74
C ASP A 170 -11.94 -15.20 -14.54
N PHE A 171 -12.61 -16.08 -13.79
CA PHE A 171 -11.99 -17.00 -12.83
C PHE A 171 -11.55 -18.30 -13.52
N VAL A 172 -10.72 -18.21 -14.57
CA VAL A 172 -10.01 -19.40 -15.05
C VAL A 172 -8.96 -19.77 -13.99
N ILE A 173 -9.35 -20.69 -13.11
CA ILE A 173 -8.44 -21.47 -12.28
C ILE A 173 -7.50 -22.18 -13.26
N LEU A 174 -6.22 -21.81 -13.26
CA LEU A 174 -5.19 -22.60 -13.92
C LEU A 174 -5.12 -23.94 -13.16
N GLU A 175 -5.62 -25.00 -13.79
CA GLU A 175 -5.45 -26.40 -13.37
C GLU A 175 -3.97 -26.79 -13.24
#